data_AF-C6T5V6-F1
#
_entry.id   AF-C6T5V6-F1
#
_cell.length_a   1.000
_cell.length_b   1.000
_cell.length_c   1.000
_cell.angle_alpha   90.00
_cell.angle_beta   90.00
_cell.angle_gamma   90.00
#
_symmetry.space_group_name_H-M   'P 1'
#
loop_
_entity.id
_entity.type
_entity.pdbx_description
1 polymer ?
#
loop_
_entity_poly.entity_id
_entity_poly.type
_entity_poly.pdbx_seq_one_letter_code
_entity_poly.pdbx_strand_id
1 'polypeptide(L)'
;MAPATPRFVVPIDLKKNPWEQNAPLHNRWHPHIPHVAAVNTGEVFRVEMVDWTGGAIKDNDSALDIKFLDLSTVHYLSGPIRILDNDGVPAQPGDLLAVEICNLGPLPGDEWGFTATFDRENGGGFLTDHFPCATKAIWYFEGIYAHSPQIPGVRFPGLTHPGIIGTAPSMELLNIWN
;
A
#
# COMPACT_ATOMS: atom_id res chain seq x y z
N MET A 1 12.49 26.27 16.79
CA MET A 1 11.90 25.14 17.55
C MET A 1 12.02 23.90 16.68
N ALA A 2 12.28 22.72 17.26
CA ALA A 2 12.27 21.49 16.48
C ALA A 2 10.86 21.25 15.91
N PRO A 3 10.73 20.74 14.66
CA PRO A 3 9.42 20.41 14.11
C PRO A 3 8.74 19.35 15.00
N ALA A 4 7.42 19.46 15.15
CA ALA A 4 6.64 18.48 15.88
C ALA A 4 6.63 17.14 15.13
N THR A 5 6.57 16.02 15.88
CA THR A 5 6.38 14.69 15.30
C THR A 5 5.12 14.67 14.43
N PRO A 6 5.19 14.20 13.17
CA PRO A 6 4.02 14.10 12.31
C PRO A 6 2.92 13.25 12.94
N ARG A 7 1.67 13.72 12.83
CA ARG A 7 0.50 13.01 13.34
C ARG A 7 0.17 11.81 12.44
N PHE A 8 -0.26 10.71 13.05
CA PHE A 8 -0.84 9.57 12.34
C PHE A 8 -2.28 9.89 11.91
N VAL A 9 -2.55 9.88 10.60
CA VAL A 9 -3.89 10.19 10.06
C VAL A 9 -4.70 8.93 9.76
N VAL A 10 -4.01 7.85 9.39
CA VAL A 10 -4.60 6.51 9.18
C VAL A 10 -3.67 5.52 9.85
N PRO A 11 -3.88 5.21 11.15
CA PRO A 11 -3.12 4.18 11.84
C PRO A 11 -3.61 2.78 11.45
N ILE A 12 -2.71 1.79 11.47
CA ILE A 12 -3.01 0.39 11.12
C ILE A 12 -2.76 -0.53 12.31
N ASP A 13 -3.73 -1.41 12.56
CA ASP A 13 -3.56 -2.54 13.47
C ASP A 13 -3.45 -3.84 12.67
N LEU A 14 -2.22 -4.38 12.56
CA LEU A 14 -1.94 -5.61 11.81
C LEU A 14 -2.62 -6.86 12.39
N LYS A 15 -3.21 -6.79 13.60
CA LYS A 15 -3.99 -7.88 14.19
C LYS A 15 -5.44 -7.91 13.72
N LYS A 16 -5.88 -6.90 12.96
CA LYS A 16 -7.23 -6.76 12.45
C LYS A 16 -7.24 -6.91 10.94
N ASN A 17 -8.33 -7.46 10.41
CA ASN A 17 -8.53 -7.47 8.97
C ASN A 17 -8.70 -6.03 8.43
N PRO A 18 -8.44 -5.79 7.13
CA PRO A 18 -8.60 -4.46 6.53
C PRO A 18 -9.97 -3.79 6.76
N TRP A 19 -11.05 -4.56 6.78
CA TRP A 19 -12.42 -4.07 7.03
C TRP A 19 -12.76 -3.87 8.51
N GLU A 20 -11.87 -4.26 9.43
CA GLU A 20 -12.01 -4.09 10.88
C GLU A 20 -11.16 -2.94 11.43
N GLN A 21 -10.39 -2.27 10.56
CA GLN A 21 -9.60 -1.11 10.91
C GLN A 21 -10.51 0.03 11.39
N ASN A 22 -10.04 0.82 12.37
CA ASN A 22 -10.83 1.93 12.90
C ASN A 22 -11.11 2.99 11.82
N ALA A 23 -10.13 3.26 10.96
CA ALA A 23 -10.29 3.99 9.72
C ALA A 23 -10.50 2.96 8.60
N PRO A 24 -11.70 2.85 8.00
CA PRO A 24 -11.97 1.86 6.98
C PRO A 24 -11.01 1.99 5.79
N LEU A 25 -10.37 0.90 5.39
CA LEU A 25 -9.59 0.85 4.16
C LEU A 25 -10.51 0.64 2.96
N HIS A 26 -10.10 1.08 1.79
CA HIS A 26 -10.83 0.82 0.53
C HIS A 26 -9.97 0.04 -0.45
N ASN A 27 -10.58 -0.75 -1.32
CA ASN A 27 -9.90 -1.52 -2.36
C ASN A 27 -10.48 -1.30 -3.76
N ARG A 28 -11.28 -0.25 -3.92
CA ARG A 28 -11.87 0.20 -5.18
C ARG A 28 -11.75 1.70 -5.30
N TRP A 29 -11.73 2.19 -6.53
CA TRP A 29 -11.77 3.62 -6.83
C TRP A 29 -13.19 4.03 -7.17
N HIS A 30 -13.76 4.93 -6.37
CA HIS A 30 -15.10 5.45 -6.62
C HIS A 30 -15.26 6.85 -6.02
N PRO A 31 -15.87 7.83 -6.74
CA PRO A 31 -15.97 9.22 -6.28
C PRO A 31 -16.72 9.39 -4.96
N HIS A 32 -17.62 8.47 -4.63
CA HIS A 32 -18.45 8.53 -3.41
C HIS A 32 -17.87 7.81 -2.19
N ILE A 33 -16.64 7.29 -2.25
CA ILE A 33 -15.99 6.73 -1.05
C ILE A 33 -15.75 7.90 -0.08
N PRO A 34 -16.30 7.85 1.15
CA PRO A 34 -16.10 8.91 2.13
C PRO A 34 -14.63 8.97 2.54
N HIS A 35 -14.12 10.17 2.79
CA HIS A 35 -12.79 10.35 3.36
C HIS A 35 -12.77 9.85 4.82
N VAL A 36 -11.65 9.27 5.23
CA VAL A 36 -11.45 8.76 6.60
C VAL A 36 -10.68 9.73 7.49
N ALA A 37 -10.03 10.73 6.88
CA ALA A 37 -9.30 11.78 7.56
C ALA A 37 -9.32 13.08 6.75
N ALA A 38 -8.98 14.18 7.41
CA ALA A 38 -8.71 15.47 6.77
C ALA A 38 -7.37 16.03 7.26
N VAL A 39 -6.68 16.74 6.37
CA VAL A 39 -5.41 17.42 6.62
C VAL A 39 -5.40 18.77 5.92
N ASN A 40 -4.60 19.70 6.43
CA ASN A 40 -4.44 21.01 5.81
C ASN A 40 -3.29 21.00 4.81
N THR A 41 -3.35 21.90 3.82
CA THR A 41 -2.26 22.15 2.89
C THR A 41 -1.00 22.55 3.65
N GLY A 42 0.13 21.90 3.33
CA GLY A 42 1.40 22.11 4.03
C GLY A 42 1.55 21.35 5.36
N GLU A 43 0.53 20.62 5.82
CA GLU A 43 0.65 19.74 6.99
C GLU A 43 1.56 18.54 6.67
N VAL A 44 2.55 18.27 7.52
CA VAL A 44 3.35 17.04 7.47
C VAL A 44 2.70 16.00 8.37
N PHE A 45 2.28 14.88 7.79
CA PHE A 45 1.58 13.80 8.47
C PHE A 45 2.11 12.42 8.08
N ARG A 46 1.67 11.39 8.81
CA ARG A 46 2.02 9.98 8.55
C ARG A 46 0.78 9.14 8.28
N VAL A 47 0.87 8.32 7.22
CA VAL A 47 -0.12 7.31 6.84
C VAL A 47 0.52 5.95 7.07
N GLU A 48 -0.16 5.06 7.80
CA GLU A 48 0.23 3.65 7.87
C GLU A 48 -0.58 2.85 6.87
N MET A 49 0.00 1.75 6.38
CA MET A 49 -0.57 0.93 5.31
C MET A 49 -0.37 -0.54 5.67
N VAL A 50 -1.37 -1.36 5.36
CA VAL A 50 -1.19 -2.81 5.27
C VAL A 50 -0.50 -3.14 3.94
N ASP A 51 0.11 -4.33 3.83
CA ASP A 51 0.50 -4.81 2.51
C ASP A 51 -0.74 -4.94 1.61
N TRP A 52 -0.55 -4.91 0.29
CA TRP A 52 -1.64 -4.89 -0.69
C TRP A 52 -2.65 -6.03 -0.55
N THR A 53 -2.26 -7.17 0.03
CA THR A 53 -3.13 -8.33 0.27
C THR A 53 -3.89 -8.25 1.58
N GLY A 54 -3.60 -7.27 2.43
CA GLY A 54 -4.23 -7.13 3.74
C GLY A 54 -3.79 -8.20 4.74
N GLY A 55 -2.55 -8.66 4.63
CA GLY A 55 -1.95 -9.67 5.52
C GLY A 55 -2.24 -11.11 5.10
N ALA A 56 -2.69 -11.37 3.87
CA ALA A 56 -2.95 -12.74 3.41
C ALA A 56 -1.67 -13.56 3.28
N ILE A 57 -0.58 -12.92 2.84
CA ILE A 57 0.73 -13.57 2.67
C ILE A 57 1.46 -13.64 4.01
N LYS A 58 2.10 -14.79 4.26
CA LYS A 58 2.79 -15.08 5.53
C LYS A 58 4.29 -15.20 5.33
N ASP A 59 5.03 -14.78 6.35
CA ASP A 59 6.46 -15.05 6.49
C ASP A 59 6.67 -16.55 6.80
N ASN A 60 6.75 -17.35 5.74
CA ASN A 60 7.07 -18.77 5.78
C ASN A 60 7.59 -19.25 4.41
N ASP A 61 8.09 -20.49 4.36
CA ASP A 61 8.68 -21.08 3.16
C ASP A 61 7.66 -21.77 2.22
N SER A 62 6.36 -21.47 2.35
CA SER A 62 5.31 -22.06 1.52
C SER A 62 4.72 -21.04 0.56
N ALA A 63 4.68 -21.34 -0.75
CA ALA A 63 4.03 -20.49 -1.76
C ALA A 63 2.52 -20.75 -1.91
N LEU A 64 1.90 -21.52 -1.01
CA LEU A 64 0.47 -21.84 -1.11
C LEU A 64 -0.43 -20.61 -0.91
N ASP A 65 -0.01 -19.66 -0.06
CA ASP A 65 -0.71 -18.40 0.13
C ASP A 65 -0.71 -17.53 -1.14
N ILE A 66 0.38 -17.54 -1.92
CA ILE A 66 0.44 -16.94 -3.25
C ILE A 66 -0.47 -17.69 -4.23
N LYS A 67 -0.41 -19.02 -4.25
CA LYS A 67 -1.16 -19.85 -5.21
C LYS A 67 -2.67 -19.65 -5.08
N PHE A 68 -3.17 -19.55 -3.85
CA PHE A 68 -4.61 -19.48 -3.54
C PHE A 68 -5.09 -18.09 -3.12
N LEU A 69 -4.26 -17.05 -3.32
CA LEU A 69 -4.66 -15.67 -3.02
C LEU A 69 -5.90 -15.27 -3.82
N ASP A 70 -6.89 -14.66 -3.15
CA ASP A 70 -8.02 -14.03 -3.81
C ASP A 70 -7.62 -12.63 -4.31
N LEU A 71 -7.21 -12.57 -5.58
CA LEU A 71 -6.81 -11.34 -6.25
C LEU A 71 -7.96 -10.34 -6.45
N SER A 72 -9.22 -10.70 -6.20
CA SER A 72 -10.32 -9.74 -6.26
C SER A 72 -10.29 -8.77 -5.07
N THR A 73 -9.61 -9.12 -3.98
CA THR A 73 -9.58 -8.32 -2.74
C THR A 73 -8.56 -7.18 -2.79
N VAL A 74 -7.51 -7.29 -3.61
CA VAL A 74 -6.42 -6.32 -3.67
C VAL A 74 -6.81 -5.06 -4.46
N HIS A 75 -6.20 -3.90 -4.24
CA HIS A 75 -5.21 -3.56 -3.20
C HIS A 75 -5.93 -2.84 -2.06
N TYR A 76 -5.60 -3.13 -0.80
CA TYR A 76 -6.11 -2.33 0.32
C TYR A 76 -5.34 -1.01 0.44
N LEU A 77 -6.07 0.11 0.39
CA LEU A 77 -5.52 1.46 0.36
C LEU A 77 -5.94 2.25 1.61
N SER A 78 -4.97 2.97 2.19
CA SER A 78 -5.18 3.87 3.32
C SER A 78 -5.67 5.24 2.84
N GLY A 79 -6.94 5.54 3.10
CA GLY A 79 -7.60 6.75 2.66
C GLY A 79 -9.09 6.51 2.36
N PRO A 80 -9.74 7.41 1.61
CA PRO A 80 -9.25 8.67 1.08
C PRO A 80 -8.97 9.73 2.17
N ILE A 81 -8.05 10.65 1.91
CA ILE A 81 -7.74 11.78 2.80
C ILE A 81 -8.23 13.07 2.13
N ARG A 82 -9.05 13.85 2.83
CA ARG A 82 -9.52 15.16 2.37
C ARG A 82 -8.44 16.22 2.63
N ILE A 83 -8.15 17.03 1.62
CA ILE A 83 -7.20 18.14 1.72
C ILE A 83 -8.00 19.45 1.85
N LEU A 84 -7.65 20.26 2.85
CA LEU A 84 -8.21 21.58 3.09
C LEU A 84 -7.15 22.66 2.83
N ASP A 85 -7.54 23.82 2.31
CA ASP A 85 -6.67 24.99 2.26
C ASP A 85 -6.64 25.76 3.60
N ASN A 86 -5.99 26.92 3.62
CA ASN A 86 -5.85 27.75 4.82
C ASN A 86 -7.17 28.36 5.32
N ASP A 87 -8.18 28.46 4.45
CA ASP A 87 -9.51 28.96 4.78
C ASP A 87 -10.49 27.81 5.10
N GLY A 88 -10.00 26.56 5.10
CA GLY A 88 -10.78 25.37 5.36
C GLY A 88 -11.61 24.88 4.16
N VAL A 89 -11.33 25.37 2.95
CA VAL A 89 -12.00 24.96 1.72
C VAL A 89 -11.39 23.65 1.22
N PRO A 90 -12.19 22.60 0.93
CA PRO A 90 -11.67 21.38 0.35
C PRO A 90 -11.13 21.59 -1.07
N ALA A 91 -10.06 20.85 -1.42
CA ALA A 91 -9.56 20.77 -2.79
C ALA A 91 -10.68 20.44 -3.80
N GLN A 92 -10.64 21.08 -4.96
CA GLN A 92 -11.71 21.05 -5.96
C GLN A 92 -11.26 20.39 -7.27
N PRO A 93 -12.20 19.92 -8.11
CA PRO A 93 -11.87 19.46 -9.45
C PRO A 93 -11.16 20.54 -10.27
N GLY A 94 -9.99 20.21 -10.81
CA GLY A 94 -9.13 21.14 -11.55
C GLY A 94 -7.88 21.59 -10.77
N ASP A 95 -7.87 21.42 -9.44
CA ASP A 95 -6.68 21.64 -8.63
C ASP A 95 -5.61 20.57 -8.86
N LEU A 96 -4.35 20.92 -8.60
CA LEU A 96 -3.24 19.98 -8.55
C LEU A 96 -2.83 19.74 -7.11
N LEU A 97 -2.85 18.47 -6.69
CA LEU A 97 -2.32 18.05 -5.40
C LEU A 97 -0.83 17.72 -5.53
N ALA A 98 0.03 18.59 -5.02
CA ALA A 98 1.45 18.31 -4.88
C ALA A 98 1.71 17.54 -3.57
N VAL A 99 2.23 16.32 -3.68
CA VAL A 99 2.57 15.47 -2.53
C VAL A 99 4.08 15.30 -2.44
N GLU A 100 4.67 15.77 -1.34
CA GLU A 100 6.06 15.48 -1.00
C GLU A 100 6.12 14.22 -0.13
N ILE A 101 6.77 13.17 -0.63
CA ILE A 101 7.00 11.94 0.13
C ILE A 101 8.29 12.12 0.94
N CYS A 102 8.16 12.59 2.17
CA CYS A 102 9.31 12.94 3.01
C CYS A 102 10.11 11.71 3.50
N ASN A 103 9.43 10.58 3.74
CA ASN A 103 10.07 9.34 4.17
C ASN A 103 9.13 8.13 3.97
N LEU A 104 9.70 6.94 3.84
CA LEU A 104 8.98 5.67 3.76
C LEU A 104 9.77 4.56 4.49
N GLY A 105 9.04 3.61 5.07
CA GLY A 105 9.65 2.45 5.72
C GLY A 105 8.60 1.44 6.17
N PRO A 106 9.02 0.24 6.58
CA PRO A 106 8.13 -0.76 7.16
C PRO A 106 7.51 -0.29 8.47
N LEU A 107 6.44 -0.95 8.89
CA LEU A 107 5.90 -0.75 10.23
C LEU A 107 6.87 -1.32 11.27
N PRO A 108 7.07 -0.66 12.43
CA PRO A 108 7.92 -1.19 13.48
C PRO A 108 7.45 -2.57 13.95
N GLY A 109 8.34 -3.56 13.95
CA GLY A 109 8.05 -4.95 14.27
C GLY A 109 7.51 -5.79 13.09
N ASP A 110 7.39 -5.21 11.91
CA ASP A 110 6.97 -5.86 10.66
C ASP A 110 8.00 -5.60 9.55
N GLU A 111 9.30 -5.65 9.89
CA GLU A 111 10.43 -5.37 9.00
C GLU A 111 10.74 -6.53 8.03
N TRP A 112 9.73 -6.98 7.30
CA TRP A 112 9.86 -7.97 6.24
C TRP A 112 8.92 -7.68 5.08
N GLY A 113 9.13 -8.37 3.96
CA GLY A 113 8.25 -8.33 2.80
C GLY A 113 8.41 -9.56 1.94
N PHE A 114 7.75 -9.59 0.79
CA PHE A 114 7.80 -10.73 -0.10
C PHE A 114 7.90 -10.31 -1.57
N THR A 115 8.49 -11.19 -2.36
CA THR A 115 8.37 -11.19 -3.82
C THR A 115 7.73 -12.50 -4.21
N ALA A 116 6.85 -12.46 -5.21
CA ALA A 116 6.15 -13.64 -5.67
C ALA A 116 5.98 -13.65 -7.19
N THR A 117 5.92 -14.86 -7.74
CA THR A 117 5.32 -15.09 -9.06
C THR A 117 3.99 -15.76 -8.84
N PHE A 118 2.94 -15.31 -9.53
CA PHE A 118 1.65 -15.96 -9.44
C PHE A 118 1.59 -17.24 -10.27
N ASP A 119 0.71 -18.15 -9.85
CA ASP A 119 0.37 -19.33 -10.65
C ASP A 119 -0.29 -18.88 -11.96
N ARG A 120 -0.03 -19.61 -13.05
CA ARG A 120 -0.60 -19.29 -14.37
C ARG A 120 -2.12 -19.19 -14.33
N GLU A 121 -2.77 -20.05 -13.57
CA GLU A 121 -4.24 -20.10 -13.48
C GLU A 121 -4.82 -19.10 -12.47
N ASN A 122 -3.98 -18.36 -11.74
CA ASN A 122 -4.42 -17.39 -10.73
C ASN A 122 -3.54 -16.13 -10.75
N GLY A 123 -3.75 -15.29 -11.77
CA GLY A 123 -3.10 -13.98 -11.92
C GLY A 123 -2.01 -13.94 -12.99
N GLY A 124 -1.12 -14.94 -13.03
CA GLY A 124 0.00 -14.97 -13.96
C GLY A 124 0.96 -13.79 -13.82
N GLY A 125 1.68 -13.49 -14.89
CA GLY A 125 2.78 -12.52 -14.90
C GLY A 125 3.55 -12.55 -16.21
N PHE A 126 4.58 -11.72 -16.30
CA PHE A 126 5.29 -11.49 -17.57
C PHE A 126 5.99 -12.73 -18.15
N LEU A 127 6.53 -13.60 -17.30
CA LEU A 127 7.27 -14.81 -17.70
C LEU A 127 6.53 -16.11 -17.36
N THR A 128 5.20 -16.07 -17.26
CA THR A 128 4.40 -17.20 -16.77
C THR A 128 4.49 -18.46 -17.64
N ASP A 129 4.75 -18.32 -18.95
CA ASP A 129 4.97 -19.48 -19.82
C ASP A 129 6.26 -20.25 -19.49
N HIS A 130 7.24 -19.57 -18.89
CA HIS A 130 8.49 -20.17 -18.44
C HIS A 130 8.43 -20.63 -16.96
N PHE A 131 7.70 -19.89 -16.13
CA PHE A 131 7.55 -20.14 -14.69
C PHE A 131 6.06 -20.19 -14.32
N PRO A 132 5.35 -21.30 -14.63
CA PRO A 132 3.89 -21.36 -14.49
C PRO A 132 3.41 -21.57 -13.06
N CYS A 133 4.30 -21.96 -12.14
CA CYS A 133 3.94 -22.24 -10.76
C CYS A 133 4.09 -21.00 -9.88
N ALA A 134 3.23 -20.87 -8.87
CA ALA A 134 3.40 -19.87 -7.82
C ALA A 134 4.75 -20.06 -7.09
N THR A 135 5.48 -18.97 -6.89
CA THR A 135 6.71 -18.94 -6.08
C THR A 135 6.69 -17.78 -5.10
N LYS A 136 7.47 -17.89 -4.02
CA LYS A 136 7.59 -16.85 -3.00
C LYS A 136 9.04 -16.78 -2.51
N ALA A 137 9.55 -15.56 -2.36
CA ALA A 137 10.78 -15.25 -1.63
C ALA A 137 10.46 -14.23 -0.55
N ILE A 138 10.94 -14.47 0.66
CA ILE A 138 10.80 -13.55 1.79
C ILE A 138 12.03 -12.66 1.88
N TRP A 139 11.81 -11.39 2.18
CA TRP A 139 12.85 -10.39 2.37
C TRP A 139 12.79 -9.86 3.80
N TYR A 140 13.93 -9.84 4.49
CA TYR A 140 14.07 -9.19 5.79
C TYR A 140 14.78 -7.86 5.63
N PHE A 141 14.29 -6.83 6.33
CA PHE A 141 14.80 -5.47 6.24
C PHE A 141 15.71 -5.13 7.43
N GLU A 142 16.94 -4.74 7.11
CA GLU A 142 17.96 -4.32 8.07
C GLU A 142 18.40 -2.89 7.77
N GLY A 143 17.77 -1.91 8.43
CA GLY A 143 17.94 -0.51 8.09
C GLY A 143 17.46 -0.25 6.66
N ILE A 144 18.38 0.18 5.78
CA ILE A 144 18.05 0.42 4.36
C ILE A 144 18.25 -0.82 3.48
N TYR A 145 18.74 -1.94 4.01
CA TYR A 145 19.09 -3.11 3.22
C TYR A 145 18.02 -4.20 3.29
N ALA A 146 17.81 -4.91 2.20
CA ALA A 146 17.01 -6.12 2.14
C ALA A 146 17.89 -7.33 1.82
N HIS A 147 17.56 -8.48 2.39
CA HIS A 147 18.17 -9.78 2.05
C HIS A 147 17.11 -10.90 2.13
N SER A 148 17.36 -12.02 1.45
CA SER A 148 16.42 -13.16 1.40
C SER A 148 17.14 -14.48 1.65
N PRO A 149 16.65 -15.34 2.57
CA PRO A 149 17.17 -16.71 2.70
C PRO A 149 16.96 -17.56 1.45
N GLN A 150 15.89 -17.31 0.68
CA GLN A 150 15.61 -18.03 -0.56
C GLN A 150 16.53 -17.62 -1.71
N ILE A 151 17.27 -16.50 -1.57
CA ILE A 151 18.24 -16.01 -2.57
C ILE A 151 19.58 -15.72 -1.89
N PRO A 152 20.38 -16.76 -1.58
CA PRO A 152 21.63 -16.60 -0.84
C PRO A 152 22.64 -15.67 -1.53
N GLY A 153 23.38 -14.91 -0.73
CA GLY A 153 24.42 -13.99 -1.22
C GLY A 153 23.89 -12.67 -1.79
N VAL A 154 22.57 -12.45 -1.79
CA VAL A 154 21.96 -11.20 -2.24
C VAL A 154 21.62 -10.31 -1.05
N ARG A 155 22.18 -9.09 -1.06
CA ARG A 155 21.87 -8.00 -0.15
C ARG A 155 21.99 -6.68 -0.88
N PHE A 156 20.97 -5.84 -0.84
CA PHE A 156 20.95 -4.57 -1.58
C PHE A 156 20.21 -3.47 -0.81
N PRO A 157 20.56 -2.19 -1.03
CA PRO A 157 19.80 -1.08 -0.48
C PRO A 157 18.44 -0.96 -1.19
N GLY A 158 17.37 -0.83 -0.43
CA GLY A 158 16.02 -0.66 -0.94
C GLY A 158 15.83 0.70 -1.60
N LEU A 159 15.10 0.70 -2.72
CA LEU A 159 14.55 1.92 -3.32
C LEU A 159 13.07 2.00 -2.97
N THR A 160 12.77 2.38 -1.73
CA THR A 160 11.41 2.37 -1.20
C THR A 160 10.52 3.37 -1.94
N HIS A 161 9.36 2.92 -2.43
CA HIS A 161 8.40 3.74 -3.14
C HIS A 161 6.98 3.17 -2.94
N PRO A 162 5.92 4.00 -3.00
CA PRO A 162 4.56 3.48 -3.03
C PRO A 162 4.28 2.89 -4.42
N GLY A 163 3.77 1.66 -4.47
CA GLY A 163 3.29 1.08 -5.72
C GLY A 163 2.01 1.75 -6.25
N ILE A 164 1.16 2.26 -5.34
CA ILE A 164 -0.11 2.93 -5.67
C ILE A 164 -0.27 4.17 -4.82
N ILE A 165 -0.53 5.30 -5.48
CA ILE A 165 -0.96 6.56 -4.88
C ILE A 165 -1.79 7.32 -5.92
N GLY A 166 -2.90 7.94 -5.50
CA GLY A 166 -3.78 8.65 -6.43
C GLY A 166 -4.96 9.33 -5.76
N THR A 167 -5.70 10.13 -6.53
CA THR A 167 -6.93 10.79 -6.11
C THR A 167 -8.15 10.04 -6.61
N ALA A 168 -9.31 10.26 -5.97
CA ALA A 168 -10.56 9.70 -6.46
C ALA A 168 -10.85 10.14 -7.91
N PRO A 169 -11.33 9.24 -8.78
CA PRO A 169 -11.73 9.61 -10.13
C PRO A 169 -13.00 10.47 -10.09
N SER A 170 -13.19 11.29 -11.13
CA SER A 170 -14.53 11.85 -11.40
C SER A 170 -15.49 10.74 -11.81
N MET A 171 -16.80 11.02 -11.76
CA MET A 171 -17.78 10.05 -12.23
C MET A 171 -17.62 9.75 -13.73
N GLU A 172 -17.30 10.77 -14.52
CA GLU A 172 -16.99 10.62 -15.94
C GLU A 172 -15.78 9.70 -16.17
N LEU A 173 -14.69 9.90 -15.43
CA LEU A 173 -13.47 9.10 -15.58
C LEU A 173 -13.72 7.64 -15.20
N LEU A 174 -14.45 7.39 -14.12
CA LEU A 174 -14.80 6.03 -13.72
C LEU A 174 -15.73 5.35 -14.75
N ASN A 175 -16.61 6.09 -15.44
CA ASN A 175 -17.40 5.53 -16.55
C ASN A 175 -16.54 5.18 -17.77
N ILE A 176 -15.42 5.87 -18.00
CA ILE A 176 -14.49 5.53 -19.09
C ILE A 176 -13.72 4.25 -18.78
N TRP A 177 -13.46 3.97 -17.51
CA TRP A 177 -12.68 2.80 -17.08
C TRP A 177 -13.46 1.48 -17.14
N ASN A 178 -14.79 1.52 -17.15
CA ASN A 178 -15.68 0.35 -17.10
C ASN A 178 -16.39 0.11 -18.43
#